data_AF-A0A0C3NP15-F1
#
_entry.id   AF-A0A0C3NP15-F1
#
_cell.length_a   1.000
_cell.length_b   1.000
_cell.length_c   1.000
_cell.angle_alpha   90.00
_cell.angle_beta   90.00
_cell.angle_gamma   90.00
#
_symmetry.space_group_name_H-M   'P 1'
#
loop_
_entity.id
_entity.type
_entity.pdbx_description
1 polymer ?
#
loop_
_entity_poly.entity_id
_entity_poly.type
_entity_poly.pdbx_seq_one_letter_code
_entity_poly.pdbx_strand_id
1 'polypeptide(L)'
;PGIWKFIWNHCIVINHILQHLQNIGATILAKKFMLATGNISHSALSAVIIGHKCTFEGHILEESKVQKICNWPECHNLTQVHGFLGVCG
;
A
#
# COMPACT_ATOMS: atom_id res chain seq x y z
N PRO A 1 -11.05 -27.89 -1.42
CA PRO A 1 -12.05 -27.09 -2.19
C PRO A 1 -12.18 -25.59 -1.79
N GLY A 2 -11.08 -24.90 -1.41
CA GLY A 2 -11.15 -23.49 -0.97
C GLY A 2 -10.09 -22.59 -1.62
N ILE A 3 -8.82 -23.01 -1.57
CA ILE A 3 -7.68 -22.18 -2.02
C ILE A 3 -7.68 -21.97 -3.54
N TRP A 4 -7.90 -23.02 -4.34
CA TRP A 4 -7.93 -22.92 -5.80
C TRP A 4 -9.03 -22.00 -6.31
N LYS A 5 -10.23 -22.10 -5.73
CA LYS A 5 -11.36 -21.23 -6.08
C LYS A 5 -11.07 -19.77 -5.69
N PHE A 6 -10.44 -19.55 -4.54
CA PHE A 6 -10.00 -18.22 -4.11
C PHE A 6 -8.99 -17.60 -5.08
N ILE A 7 -7.94 -18.34 -5.45
CA ILE A 7 -6.93 -17.89 -6.41
C ILE A 7 -7.57 -17.60 -7.77
N TRP A 8 -8.41 -18.50 -8.25
CA TRP A 8 -9.11 -18.36 -9.53
C TRP A 8 -9.97 -17.10 -9.58
N ASN A 9 -10.78 -16.86 -8.55
CA ASN A 9 -11.61 -15.66 -8.45
C ASN A 9 -10.74 -14.38 -8.43
N HIS A 10 -9.61 -14.42 -7.72
CA HIS A 10 -8.68 -13.28 -7.67
C HIS A 10 -8.08 -12.98 -9.04
N CYS A 11 -7.65 -14.01 -9.77
CA CYS A 11 -7.12 -13.87 -11.13
C CYS A 11 -8.16 -13.29 -12.10
N ILE A 12 -9.42 -13.70 -12.00
CA ILE A 12 -10.51 -13.14 -12.81
C ILE A 12 -10.63 -11.63 -12.55
N VAL A 13 -10.71 -11.22 -11.28
CA VAL A 13 -10.86 -9.79 -10.92
C VAL A 13 -9.69 -8.97 -11.46
N ILE A 14 -8.45 -9.45 -11.30
CA ILE A 14 -7.26 -8.76 -11.81
C ILE A 14 -7.33 -8.65 -13.33
N ASN A 15 -7.67 -9.73 -14.04
CA ASN A 15 -7.75 -9.72 -15.49
C ASN A 15 -8.75 -8.68 -16.00
N HIS A 16 -9.93 -8.59 -15.38
CA HIS A 16 -10.91 -7.56 -15.71
C HIS A 16 -10.36 -6.14 -15.51
N ILE A 17 -9.72 -5.86 -14.38
CA ILE A 17 -9.13 -4.54 -14.10
C ILE A 17 -8.05 -4.19 -15.14
N LEU A 18 -7.17 -5.14 -15.47
CA LEU A 18 -6.12 -4.94 -16.46
C LEU A 18 -6.69 -4.67 -17.86
N GLN A 19 -7.74 -5.39 -18.27
CA GLN A 19 -8.43 -5.16 -19.54
C GLN A 19 -9.06 -3.77 -19.59
N HIS A 20 -9.71 -3.32 -18.51
CA HIS A 20 -10.26 -1.96 -18.43
C HIS A 20 -9.17 -0.89 -18.55
N LEU A 21 -8.04 -1.06 -17.85
CA LEU A 21 -6.91 -0.15 -17.92
C LEU A 21 -6.31 -0.12 -19.34
N GLN A 22 -6.19 -1.28 -19.99
CA GLN A 22 -5.72 -1.36 -21.37
C GLN A 22 -6.66 -0.64 -22.34
N ASN A 23 -7.98 -0.80 -22.18
CA ASN A 23 -8.98 -0.19 -23.05
C ASN A 23 -8.98 1.35 -23.01
N ILE A 24 -8.56 1.94 -21.88
CA ILE A 24 -8.40 3.40 -21.75
C ILE A 24 -6.99 3.89 -22.07
N GLY A 25 -6.09 3.00 -22.55
CA GLY A 25 -4.71 3.33 -22.87
C GLY A 25 -3.82 3.59 -21.65
N ALA A 26 -4.23 3.17 -20.45
CA ALA A 26 -3.41 3.34 -19.25
C ALA A 26 -2.22 2.36 -19.25
N THR A 27 -1.06 2.84 -18.81
CA THR A 27 0.14 2.01 -18.65
C THR A 27 0.39 1.73 -17.18
N ILE A 28 0.60 0.46 -16.83
CA ILE A 28 0.98 0.04 -15.49
C ILE A 28 2.48 -0.25 -15.49
N LEU A 29 3.21 0.38 -14.58
CA LEU A 29 4.61 0.03 -14.36
C LEU A 29 4.67 -1.30 -13.58
N ALA A 30 5.13 -2.37 -14.24
CA ALA A 30 5.21 -3.71 -13.64
C ALA A 30 5.93 -3.73 -12.28
N LYS A 31 6.99 -2.93 -12.12
CA LYS A 31 7.75 -2.81 -10.85
C LYS A 31 6.92 -2.31 -9.66
N LYS A 32 5.88 -1.50 -9.92
CA LYS A 32 4.98 -0.96 -8.88
C LYS A 32 3.72 -1.80 -8.70
N PHE A 33 3.50 -2.78 -9.58
CA PHE A 33 2.34 -3.64 -9.53
C PHE A 33 2.59 -4.79 -8.56
N MET A 34 1.78 -4.86 -7.51
CA MET A 34 1.89 -5.88 -6.48
C MET A 34 0.72 -6.85 -6.63
N LEU A 35 1.02 -8.12 -6.88
CA LEU A 35 0.04 -9.20 -6.94
C LEU A 35 0.36 -10.25 -5.87
N ALA A 36 -0.68 -10.67 -5.13
CA ALA A 36 -0.63 -11.81 -4.20
C ALA A 36 0.68 -11.89 -3.39
N THR A 37 1.08 -10.77 -2.77
CA THR A 37 2.39 -10.62 -2.11
C THR A 37 2.46 -11.39 -0.79
N GLY A 38 2.47 -12.72 -0.87
CA GLY A 38 2.75 -13.63 0.22
C GLY A 38 4.24 -13.87 0.33
N ASN A 39 4.86 -13.32 1.37
CA ASN A 39 6.22 -13.71 1.71
C ASN A 39 6.17 -15.11 2.32
N ILE A 40 7.14 -15.97 1.97
CA ILE A 40 7.27 -17.38 2.42
C ILE A 40 7.49 -17.50 3.94
N SER A 41 7.75 -16.38 4.62
CA SER A 41 7.84 -16.34 6.08
C SER A 41 6.45 -16.13 6.68
N HIS A 42 6.03 -17.05 7.55
CA HIS A 42 4.71 -17.26 8.16
C HIS A 42 4.08 -16.08 8.94
N SER A 43 4.42 -14.82 8.69
CA SER A 43 3.77 -13.66 9.31
C SER A 43 3.79 -12.46 8.37
N ALA A 44 2.60 -11.93 8.08
CA ALA A 44 2.27 -10.76 7.28
C ALA A 44 2.39 -10.86 5.73
N LEU A 45 1.31 -11.32 5.10
CA LEU A 45 0.88 -10.78 3.80
C LEU A 45 0.68 -9.27 4.00
N SER A 46 1.60 -8.45 3.50
CA SER A 46 1.51 -6.99 3.66
C SER A 46 1.70 -6.25 2.35
N ALA A 47 0.78 -5.35 2.03
CA ALA A 47 0.86 -4.47 0.87
C ALA A 47 0.82 -3.01 1.31
N VAL A 48 1.63 -2.15 0.68
CA VAL A 48 1.56 -0.70 0.92
C VAL A 48 0.51 -0.12 -0.02
N ILE A 49 -0.61 0.32 0.54
CA ILE A 49 -1.73 0.94 -0.19
C ILE A 49 -1.90 2.35 0.37
N ILE A 50 -1.73 3.37 -0.48
CA ILE A 50 -1.89 4.79 -0.12
C ILE A 50 -1.03 5.16 1.12
N GLY A 51 0.21 4.66 1.15
CA GLY A 51 1.15 4.90 2.26
C GLY A 51 0.74 4.27 3.59
N HIS A 52 -0.12 3.25 3.57
CA HIS A 52 -0.44 2.42 4.72
C HIS A 52 -0.02 0.99 4.44
N LYS A 53 0.60 0.34 5.42
CA LYS A 53 0.92 -1.07 5.35
C LYS A 53 -0.32 -1.86 5.76
N CYS A 54 -1.07 -2.34 4.77
CA CYS A 54 -2.19 -3.22 4.98
C CYS A 54 -1.68 -4.64 5.19
N THR A 55 -1.93 -5.21 6.36
CA THR A 55 -1.66 -6.61 6.68
C THR A 55 -2.97 -7.38 6.80
N PHE A 56 -2.90 -8.72 6.85
CA PHE A 56 -4.08 -9.54 7.12
C PHE A 56 -4.74 -9.19 8.47
N GLU A 57 -3.95 -8.79 9.46
CA GLU A 57 -4.40 -8.47 10.82
C GLU A 57 -4.95 -7.05 10.95
N GLY A 58 -4.75 -6.20 9.94
CA GLY A 58 -5.23 -4.82 9.94
C GLY A 58 -4.25 -3.84 9.29
N HIS A 59 -4.54 -2.56 9.46
CA HIS A 59 -3.76 -1.47 8.88
C HIS A 59 -2.70 -1.00 9.88
N ILE A 60 -1.44 -0.98 9.44
CA ILE A 60 -0.31 -0.45 10.19
C ILE A 60 0.24 0.74 9.42
N LEU A 61 0.73 1.75 10.14
CA LEU A 61 1.40 2.87 9.50
C LEU A 61 2.67 2.38 8.80
N GLU A 62 2.92 2.92 7.60
CA GLU A 62 4.17 2.63 6.91
C GLU A 62 5.36 3.19 7.71
N GLU A 63 6.41 2.39 7.85
CA GLU A 63 7.61 2.74 8.63
C GLU A 63 8.22 4.08 8.20
N SER A 64 8.16 4.40 6.91
CA SER A 64 8.63 5.67 6.35
C SER A 64 7.85 6.87 6.89
N LYS A 65 6.56 6.73 7.20
CA LYS A 65 5.75 7.78 7.84
C LYS A 65 6.09 7.93 9.31
N VAL A 66 6.27 6.81 10.03
CA VAL A 66 6.72 6.83 11.44
C VAL A 66 8.05 7.57 11.54
N GLN A 67 9.01 7.23 10.67
CA GLN A 67 10.32 7.87 10.64
C GLN A 67 10.26 9.37 10.35
N LYS A 68 9.34 9.83 9.49
CA LYS A 68 9.16 11.27 9.22
C LYS A 68 8.69 12.03 10.46
N ILE A 69 7.84 11.42 11.29
CA ILE A 69 7.37 12.02 12.54
C ILE A 69 8.49 11.98 13.58
N CYS A 70 9.18 10.86 13.74
CA CYS A 70 10.27 10.70 14.71
C CYS A 70 11.45 11.62 14.42
N ASN A 71 11.78 11.82 13.14
CA ASN A 71 12.93 12.64 12.73
C ASN A 71 12.54 14.11 12.49
N TRP A 72 11.32 14.53 12.85
CA TRP A 72 10.90 15.91 12.62
C TRP A 72 11.69 16.86 13.55
N PRO A 73 12.31 17.93 13.01
CA PRO A 73 13.07 18.87 13.83
C PRO A 73 12.16 19.70 14.74
N GLU A 74 12.74 20.30 15.77
CA GLU A 74 12.00 21.22 16.64
C GLU A 74 11.44 22.40 15.81
N CYS A 75 10.16 22.71 16.03
CA CYS A 75 9.48 23.75 15.28
C CYS A 75 9.74 25.12 15.91
N HIS A 76 10.34 26.04 15.16
CA HIS A 76 10.64 27.40 15.58
C HIS A 76 9.72 28.45 14.95
N ASN A 77 8.82 28.06 14.05
CA ASN A 77 7.85 28.97 13.45
C ASN A 77 6.52 28.26 13.11
N LEU A 78 5.48 29.05 12.87
CA LEU A 78 4.13 28.56 12.57
C LEU A 78 4.09 27.70 11.30
N THR A 79 4.90 28.00 10.30
CA THR A 79 4.97 27.21 9.06
C THR A 79 5.43 25.78 9.33
N GLN A 80 6.44 25.60 10.18
CA GLN A 80 6.94 24.28 10.57
C GLN A 80 5.91 23.51 11.40
N VAL A 81 5.19 24.19 12.31
CA VAL A 81 4.11 23.59 13.09
C VAL A 81 2.98 23.11 12.17
N HIS A 82 2.54 23.93 11.21
CA HIS A 82 1.53 23.50 10.23
C HIS A 82 2.02 22.36 9.34
N GLY A 83 3.30 22.38 8.95
CA GLY A 83 3.92 21.29 8.20
C GLY A 83 3.88 19.96 8.98
N PHE A 84 4.20 20.00 10.28
CA PHE A 84 4.13 18.82 11.14
C PHE A 84 2.71 18.29 11.28
N LEU A 85 1.76 19.17 11.61
CA LEU A 85 0.35 18.78 11.75
C LEU A 85 -0.23 18.20 10.46
N GLY A 86 0.18 18.71 9.29
CA GLY A 86 -0.20 18.17 8.00
C GLY A 86 0.41 16.79 7.68
N VAL A 87 1.50 16.39 8.36
CA VAL A 87 2.10 15.04 8.23
C VAL A 87 1.46 14.06 9.22
N CYS A 88 0.95 14.54 10.34
CA CYS A 88 0.28 13.72 11.35
C CYS A 88 -1.22 13.47 11.06
N GLY A 89 -1.86 14.31 10.26
CA GLY A 89 -3.25 14.13 9.81
C GLY A 89 -3.37 13.15 8.65
#